data_AF-A0A818NM46-F1
#
_entry.id   AF-A0A818NM46-F1
#
_cell.length_a   1.000
_cell.length_b   1.000
_cell.length_c   1.000
_cell.angle_alpha   90.00
_cell.angle_beta   90.00
_cell.angle_gamma   90.00
#
_symmetry.space_group_name_H-M   'P 1'
#
loop_
_entity.id
_entity.type
_entity.pdbx_description
1 polymer ?
#
loop_
_entity_poly.entity_id
_entity_poly.type
_entity_poly.pdbx_seq_one_letter_code
_entity_poly.pdbx_strand_id
1 'polypeptide(L)'
;MYVSPINRDSLYSHLILNDQPNNLSFSSAPGSNFFNRTTRMESFVINGDTVIDLKISQLIVLNLNLPPQTSSSFFSSNLTANLAAILRVSSDKIRRANIISVNNNSRIRRQLSTVTLSVEIRNDPVANISTNVSTQTNPISNICSAIINRYQSGELLQAWSNKPAAGNRAPIDLNVQEPRNASSTLLSIIYRIELVTSPLSCREQSPCSIQTTLVAHDIDGDLIKILASNDQP
;
A
#
# COMPACT_ATOMS: atom_id res chain seq x y z
N MET A 1 28.60 23.15 -1.23
CA MET A 1 29.20 21.86 -0.84
C MET A 1 28.06 20.88 -0.61
N TYR A 2 28.01 19.74 -1.32
CA TYR A 2 26.95 18.74 -1.15
C TYR A 2 27.15 18.03 0.20
N VAL A 3 26.17 18.11 1.10
CA VAL A 3 26.19 17.38 2.37
C VAL A 3 25.33 16.12 2.19
N SER A 4 25.97 14.96 2.30
CA SER A 4 25.26 13.69 2.19
C SER A 4 24.33 13.52 3.41
N PRO A 5 23.05 13.18 3.22
CA PRO A 5 22.14 12.92 4.32
C PRO A 5 22.59 11.71 5.15
N ILE A 6 22.53 11.86 6.47
CA ILE A 6 23.05 10.89 7.47
C ILE A 6 22.15 9.67 7.69
N ASN A 7 20.90 9.72 7.21
CA ASN A 7 19.93 8.64 7.29
C ASN A 7 19.91 7.79 6.01
N ARG A 8 20.99 7.83 5.23
CA ARG A 8 21.15 6.98 4.05
C ARG A 8 21.37 5.54 4.50
N ASP A 9 20.53 4.62 4.04
CA ASP A 9 20.77 3.19 4.19
C ASP A 9 22.10 2.85 3.47
N SER A 10 23.00 2.17 4.17
CA SER A 10 24.33 1.84 3.68
C SER A 10 24.32 0.72 2.63
N LEU A 11 23.25 -0.09 2.59
CA LEU A 11 23.10 -1.22 1.66
C LEU A 11 22.33 -0.83 0.40
N TYR A 12 21.38 0.09 0.52
CA TYR A 12 20.49 0.48 -0.55
C TYR A 12 20.46 2.00 -0.56
N SER A 13 20.83 2.66 -1.67
CA SER A 13 21.04 4.12 -1.76
C SER A 13 19.76 4.98 -1.59
N HIS A 14 19.01 4.79 -0.52
CA HIS A 14 17.78 5.48 -0.19
C HIS A 14 17.86 6.09 1.22
N LEU A 15 16.98 7.05 1.47
CA LEU A 15 16.84 7.72 2.76
C LEU A 15 15.88 6.92 3.64
N ILE A 16 16.31 6.59 4.86
CA ILE A 16 15.46 6.01 5.90
C ILE A 16 14.66 7.15 6.53
N LEU A 17 13.36 7.22 6.26
CA LEU A 17 12.49 8.15 6.97
C LEU A 17 12.33 7.68 8.41
N ASN A 18 12.96 8.41 9.33
CA ASN A 18 12.82 8.17 10.76
C ASN A 18 11.41 8.54 11.19
N ASP A 19 10.69 7.56 11.75
CA ASP A 19 9.31 7.66 12.22
C ASP A 19 9.20 7.73 13.75
N GLN A 20 10.31 7.57 14.46
CA GLN A 20 10.39 7.92 15.86
C GLN A 20 10.27 9.45 16.01
N PRO A 21 9.64 9.96 17.08
CA PRO A 21 9.56 11.38 17.36
C PRO A 21 10.96 11.95 17.61
N ASN A 22 11.68 12.20 16.52
CA ASN A 22 12.94 12.89 16.53
C ASN A 22 12.58 14.37 16.52
N ASN A 23 12.91 15.06 17.61
CA ASN A 23 12.85 16.51 17.68
C ASN A 23 13.86 17.08 16.70
N LEU A 24 13.49 17.18 15.42
CA LEU A 24 14.27 17.96 14.46
C LEU A 24 14.35 19.40 14.98
N SER A 25 15.57 19.91 15.03
CA SER A 25 15.87 21.28 15.41
C SER A 25 16.77 21.92 14.36
N PHE A 26 16.88 23.25 14.37
CA PHE A 26 17.84 23.97 13.52
C PHE A 26 19.30 23.61 13.81
N SER A 27 19.59 22.96 14.95
CA SER A 27 20.93 22.47 15.30
C SER A 27 21.20 21.03 14.85
N SER A 28 20.20 20.36 14.24
CA SER A 28 20.38 19.00 13.71
C SER A 28 21.30 19.02 12.49
N ALA A 29 21.95 17.89 12.20
CA ALA A 29 22.84 17.80 11.05
C ALA A 29 22.08 18.08 9.72
N PRO A 30 22.71 18.77 8.74
CA PRO A 30 22.09 18.95 7.43
C PRO A 30 21.71 17.61 6.79
N GLY A 31 20.52 17.55 6.20
CA GLY A 31 19.93 16.32 5.65
C GLY A 31 19.10 15.50 6.65
N SER A 32 19.07 15.88 7.93
CA SER A 32 18.16 15.26 8.91
C SER A 32 16.70 15.43 8.49
N ASN A 33 15.90 14.40 8.67
CA ASN A 33 14.47 14.42 8.35
C ASN A 33 13.61 13.66 9.37
N PHE A 34 12.32 13.95 9.33
CA PHE A 34 11.30 13.38 10.18
C PHE A 34 9.97 13.40 9.43
N PHE A 35 9.27 12.27 9.43
CA PHE A 35 7.92 12.19 8.90
C PHE A 35 6.93 11.92 10.03
N ASN A 36 6.15 12.93 10.39
CA ASN A 36 5.08 12.79 11.36
C ASN A 36 3.89 12.08 10.70
N ARG A 37 3.68 10.80 11.02
CA ARG A 37 2.58 9.99 10.45
C ARG A 37 1.19 10.49 10.83
N THR A 38 1.04 11.10 12.00
CA THR A 38 -0.25 11.60 12.52
C THR A 38 -0.67 12.86 11.77
N THR A 39 0.23 13.84 11.67
CA THR A 39 -0.05 15.09 10.94
C THR A 39 0.25 14.99 9.44
N ARG A 40 0.88 13.90 9.01
CA ARG A 40 1.36 13.66 7.64
C ARG A 40 2.29 14.75 7.13
N MET A 41 3.08 15.32 8.04
CA MET A 41 4.06 16.36 7.71
C MET A 41 5.47 15.78 7.66
N GLU A 42 6.15 16.04 6.55
CA GLU A 42 7.57 15.76 6.39
C GLU A 42 8.37 17.02 6.70
N SER A 43 9.44 16.87 7.48
CA SER A 43 10.30 17.97 7.92
C SER A 43 11.74 17.61 7.61
N PHE A 44 12.51 18.59 7.14
CA PHE A 44 13.90 18.44 6.74
C PHE A 44 14.74 19.59 7.27
N VAL A 45 15.98 19.30 7.63
CA VAL A 45 16.98 20.31 7.99
C VAL A 45 17.89 20.52 6.79
N ILE A 46 17.82 21.72 6.24
CA ILE A 46 18.56 22.14 5.06
C ILE A 46 19.61 23.14 5.49
N ASN A 47 20.83 22.99 4.97
CA ASN A 47 21.90 23.97 5.15
C ASN A 47 22.60 24.20 3.81
N GLY A 48 22.75 25.46 3.41
CA GLY A 48 23.38 25.87 2.16
C GLY A 48 22.60 26.92 1.40
N ASP A 49 23.24 27.44 0.35
CA ASP A 49 22.77 28.46 -0.59
C ASP A 49 22.37 27.88 -1.95
N THR A 50 22.37 26.55 -2.08
CA THR A 50 22.07 25.82 -3.32
C THR A 50 20.63 25.33 -3.38
N VAL A 51 20.04 25.29 -4.58
CA VAL A 51 18.72 24.69 -4.84
C VAL A 51 18.71 23.21 -4.46
N ILE A 52 17.63 22.76 -3.83
CA ILE A 52 17.43 21.36 -3.42
C ILE A 52 16.21 20.80 -4.16
N ASP A 53 16.42 19.69 -4.85
CA ASP A 53 15.35 18.93 -5.50
C ASP A 53 14.79 17.86 -4.57
N LEU A 54 13.49 17.97 -4.26
CA LEU A 54 12.76 16.95 -3.51
C LEU A 54 12.12 15.93 -4.47
N LYS A 55 12.55 14.67 -4.37
CA LYS A 55 12.06 13.56 -5.19
C LYS A 55 11.17 12.66 -4.35
N ILE A 56 9.87 12.69 -4.65
CA ILE A 56 8.85 11.94 -3.92
C ILE A 56 8.32 10.83 -4.84
N SER A 57 8.18 9.63 -4.30
CA SER A 57 7.45 8.55 -4.95
C SER A 57 6.13 8.26 -4.24
N GLN A 58 5.16 7.83 -5.03
CA GLN A 58 3.83 7.49 -4.54
C GLN A 58 3.86 6.21 -3.67
N LEU A 59 2.92 6.12 -2.73
CA LEU A 59 2.86 5.05 -1.72
C LEU A 59 1.49 4.39 -1.72
N ILE A 60 1.48 3.06 -1.63
CA ILE A 60 0.31 2.26 -1.25
C ILE A 60 0.52 1.82 0.19
N VAL A 61 -0.53 1.90 1.00
CA VAL A 61 -0.53 1.30 2.34
C VAL A 61 -1.60 0.22 2.38
N LEU A 62 -1.21 -0.99 2.78
CA LEU A 62 -2.10 -2.11 3.03
C LEU A 62 -2.17 -2.36 4.53
N ASN A 63 -3.37 -2.51 5.08
CA ASN A 63 -3.54 -3.00 6.45
C ASN A 63 -4.34 -4.30 6.40
N LEU A 64 -3.68 -5.40 6.78
CA LEU A 64 -4.26 -6.73 6.80
C LEU A 64 -4.54 -7.15 8.24
N ASN A 65 -5.78 -7.51 8.54
CA ASN A 65 -6.13 -8.08 9.83
C ASN A 65 -5.99 -9.60 9.77
N LEU A 66 -4.99 -10.13 10.48
CA LEU A 66 -4.62 -11.54 10.47
C LEU A 66 -5.21 -12.28 11.66
N PRO A 67 -5.68 -13.53 11.47
CA PRO A 67 -6.22 -14.33 12.56
C PRO A 67 -5.14 -14.67 13.61
N PRO A 68 -5.53 -14.89 14.88
CA PRO A 68 -4.58 -15.12 16.00
C PRO A 68 -3.64 -16.32 15.83
N GLN A 69 -3.96 -17.24 14.92
CA GLN A 69 -3.22 -18.49 14.67
C GLN A 69 -2.12 -18.34 13.60
N THR A 70 -1.86 -17.12 13.10
CA THR A 70 -0.75 -16.91 12.14
C THR A 70 0.58 -17.26 12.81
N SER A 71 1.31 -18.20 12.22
CA SER A 71 2.49 -18.78 12.85
C SER A 71 3.62 -17.75 13.02
N SER A 72 4.41 -17.88 14.08
CA SER A 72 5.61 -17.04 14.27
C SER A 72 6.59 -17.16 13.10
N SER A 73 6.60 -18.28 12.38
CA SER A 73 7.43 -18.51 11.19
C SER A 73 7.09 -17.59 10.01
N PHE A 74 5.85 -17.10 9.93
CA PHE A 74 5.46 -16.09 8.95
C PHE A 74 6.19 -14.76 9.17
N PHE A 75 6.38 -14.40 10.44
CA PHE A 75 6.89 -13.10 10.87
C PHE A 75 8.40 -13.08 11.14
N SER A 76 9.03 -14.22 11.45
CA SER A 76 10.35 -14.24 12.10
C SER A 76 11.58 -14.11 11.19
N SER A 77 11.56 -14.58 9.94
CA SER A 77 12.75 -14.50 9.07
C SER A 77 12.47 -14.13 7.61
N ASN A 78 11.24 -14.25 7.15
CA ASN A 78 10.90 -14.09 5.72
C ASN A 78 9.64 -13.26 5.48
N LEU A 79 9.28 -12.35 6.39
CA LEU A 79 8.04 -11.56 6.28
C LEU A 79 7.93 -10.84 4.92
N THR A 80 8.96 -10.08 4.54
CA THR A 80 8.99 -9.35 3.26
C THR A 80 8.90 -10.29 2.05
N ALA A 81 9.63 -11.40 2.05
CA ALA A 81 9.61 -12.38 0.96
C ALA A 81 8.25 -13.11 0.85
N ASN A 82 7.65 -13.45 1.99
CA ASN A 82 6.32 -14.05 2.05
C ASN A 82 5.27 -13.08 1.50
N LEU A 83 5.32 -11.82 1.92
CA LEU A 83 4.42 -10.77 1.43
C LEU A 83 4.61 -10.51 -0.06
N ALA A 84 5.85 -10.44 -0.53
CA ALA A 84 6.18 -10.27 -1.94
C ALA A 84 5.55 -11.39 -2.79
N ALA A 85 5.72 -12.64 -2.37
CA ALA A 85 5.16 -13.79 -3.06
C ALA A 85 3.62 -13.77 -3.08
N ILE A 86 2.98 -13.48 -1.95
CA ILE A 86 1.52 -13.49 -1.83
C ILE A 86 0.90 -12.30 -2.60
N LEU A 87 1.45 -11.10 -2.44
CA LEU A 87 0.98 -9.90 -3.11
C LEU A 87 1.43 -9.85 -4.58
N ARG A 88 2.25 -10.80 -5.06
CA ARG A 88 2.97 -10.78 -6.36
C ARG A 88 3.55 -9.40 -6.67
N VAL A 89 4.25 -8.85 -5.69
CA VAL A 89 5.00 -7.62 -5.83
C VAL A 89 6.46 -7.94 -5.60
N SER A 90 7.36 -7.31 -6.35
CA SER A 90 8.79 -7.51 -6.14
C SER A 90 9.20 -7.01 -4.75
N SER A 91 10.10 -7.74 -4.08
CA SER A 91 10.45 -7.48 -2.68
C SER A 91 11.08 -6.10 -2.47
N ASP A 92 11.79 -5.55 -3.46
CA ASP A 92 12.37 -4.19 -3.48
C ASP A 92 11.32 -3.07 -3.41
N LYS A 93 10.06 -3.39 -3.75
CA LYS A 93 8.95 -2.44 -3.67
C LYS A 93 8.28 -2.44 -2.31
N ILE A 94 8.49 -3.46 -1.47
CA ILE A 94 7.99 -3.50 -0.10
C ILE A 94 8.97 -2.76 0.78
N ARG A 95 8.63 -1.53 1.16
CA ARG A 95 9.51 -0.64 1.93
C ARG A 95 9.41 -0.86 3.43
N ARG A 96 8.22 -1.25 3.89
CA ARG A 96 7.97 -1.51 5.32
C ARG A 96 6.94 -2.60 5.47
N ALA A 97 7.18 -3.50 6.41
CA ALA A 97 6.21 -4.45 6.91
C ALA A 97 6.23 -4.39 8.43
N ASN A 98 5.19 -3.81 9.04
CA ASN A 98 5.11 -3.61 10.48
C ASN A 98 3.94 -4.38 11.08
N ILE A 99 4.21 -5.07 12.19
CA ILE A 99 3.23 -5.85 12.92
C ILE A 99 2.67 -4.95 14.03
N ILE A 100 1.44 -4.50 13.86
CA ILE A 100 0.69 -3.71 14.82
C ILE A 100 -0.14 -4.67 15.66
N SER A 101 0.30 -4.97 16.87
CA SER A 101 -0.44 -5.83 17.78
C SER A 101 -1.63 -5.09 18.40
N VAL A 102 -2.83 -5.65 18.26
CA VAL A 102 -4.03 -5.16 18.95
C VAL A 102 -4.10 -5.80 20.33
N ASN A 103 -3.29 -5.30 21.28
CA ASN A 103 -3.60 -5.08 22.71
C ASN A 103 -2.37 -5.16 23.63
N ASN A 104 -2.22 -4.09 24.43
CA ASN A 104 -1.15 -3.89 25.40
C ASN A 104 -1.50 -4.30 26.84
N ASN A 105 -2.52 -5.14 27.10
CA ASN A 105 -2.80 -5.53 28.50
C ASN A 105 -3.38 -6.95 28.67
N SER A 106 -2.73 -7.71 29.55
CA SER A 106 -2.97 -9.08 30.02
C SER A 106 -2.32 -10.24 29.22
N ARG A 107 -1.53 -11.06 29.94
CA ARG A 107 -0.86 -12.28 29.42
C ARG A 107 -1.83 -13.31 28.81
N ILE A 108 -3.10 -13.29 29.22
CA ILE A 108 -4.11 -14.28 28.81
C ILE A 108 -4.72 -13.90 27.44
N ARG A 109 -4.80 -12.62 27.09
CA ARG A 109 -5.34 -12.17 25.79
C ARG A 109 -4.37 -12.29 24.61
N ARG A 110 -3.06 -12.44 24.87
CA ARG A 110 -2.02 -12.59 23.81
C ARG A 110 -2.21 -13.81 22.92
N GLN A 111 -2.94 -14.83 23.37
CA GLN A 111 -3.17 -16.04 22.56
C GLN A 111 -4.38 -15.94 21.61
N LEU A 112 -5.20 -14.88 21.71
CA LEU A 112 -6.45 -14.73 20.95
C LEU A 112 -6.56 -13.39 20.19
N SER A 113 -5.55 -12.54 20.23
CA SER A 113 -5.62 -11.21 19.61
C SER A 113 -5.32 -11.27 18.11
N THR A 114 -6.24 -10.76 17.30
CA THR A 114 -6.01 -10.41 15.88
C THR A 114 -4.77 -9.53 15.76
N VAL A 115 -3.97 -9.78 14.73
CA VAL A 115 -2.75 -9.01 14.46
C VAL A 115 -2.96 -8.18 13.21
N THR A 116 -2.74 -6.86 13.29
CA THR A 116 -2.81 -6.00 12.11
C THR A 116 -1.42 -5.88 11.50
N LEU A 117 -1.26 -6.30 10.25
CA LEU A 117 -0.03 -6.15 9.49
C LEU A 117 -0.16 -4.95 8.55
N SER A 118 0.71 -3.95 8.73
CA SER A 118 0.78 -2.78 7.87
C SER A 118 1.93 -2.92 6.88
N VAL A 119 1.63 -2.83 5.58
CA VAL A 119 2.59 -3.01 4.48
C VAL A 119 2.62 -1.75 3.62
N GLU A 120 3.81 -1.19 3.43
CA GLU A 120 4.06 -0.01 2.60
C GLU A 120 4.72 -0.44 1.29
N ILE A 121 4.08 -0.15 0.16
CA ILE A 121 4.56 -0.51 -1.18
C ILE A 121 4.79 0.75 -2.01
N ARG A 122 5.98 0.88 -2.60
CA ARG A 122 6.41 2.08 -3.31
C ARG A 122 7.54 1.76 -4.30
N ASN A 123 7.56 2.44 -5.44
CA ASN A 123 8.71 2.44 -6.36
C ASN A 123 9.77 3.43 -5.86
N ASP A 124 11.05 3.20 -6.19
CA ASP A 124 12.09 4.19 -5.91
C ASP A 124 11.79 5.56 -6.56
N PRO A 125 12.13 6.68 -5.91
CA PRO A 125 12.06 7.99 -6.53
C PRO A 125 12.96 8.03 -7.78
N VAL A 126 12.46 8.62 -8.86
CA VAL A 126 13.21 8.68 -10.14
C VAL A 126 14.41 9.61 -9.97
N ALA A 127 15.61 9.09 -10.19
CA ALA A 127 16.86 9.81 -9.98
C ALA A 127 17.11 10.94 -11.01
N ASN A 128 16.62 10.83 -12.24
CA ASN A 128 16.82 11.85 -13.28
C ASN A 128 15.50 12.28 -13.90
N ILE A 129 15.22 13.59 -13.85
CA ILE A 129 14.12 14.23 -14.60
C ILE A 129 14.63 14.54 -16.01
N SER A 130 15.24 13.57 -16.70
CA SER A 130 15.53 13.73 -18.12
C SER A 130 14.28 13.33 -18.88
N THR A 131 13.67 14.30 -19.55
CA THR A 131 12.61 14.14 -20.55
C THR A 131 12.86 12.90 -21.40
N ASN A 132 11.87 11.99 -21.44
CA ASN A 132 11.86 10.64 -22.05
C ASN A 132 12.20 9.48 -21.09
N VAL A 133 11.31 9.20 -20.12
CA VAL A 133 11.23 7.87 -19.50
C VAL A 133 10.00 7.15 -20.03
N SER A 134 10.12 6.65 -21.26
CA SER A 134 9.22 5.66 -21.84
C SER A 134 9.82 4.26 -21.68
N THR A 135 10.09 3.79 -20.46
CA THR A 135 10.48 2.38 -20.24
C THR A 135 10.13 1.89 -18.83
N GLN A 136 8.98 1.21 -18.73
CA GLN A 136 8.78 0.01 -17.91
C GLN A 136 9.03 0.07 -16.39
N THR A 137 8.62 1.14 -15.70
CA THR A 137 8.22 0.98 -14.29
C THR A 137 6.71 0.76 -14.29
N ASN A 138 6.23 -0.42 -13.87
CA ASN A 138 4.79 -0.57 -13.61
C ASN A 138 4.39 0.58 -12.68
N PRO A 139 3.49 1.48 -13.11
CA PRO A 139 3.10 2.59 -12.27
C PRO A 139 2.49 2.01 -11.01
N ILE A 140 2.74 2.65 -9.87
CA ILE A 140 2.30 2.13 -8.59
C ILE A 140 0.77 1.95 -8.56
N SER A 141 0.03 2.73 -9.36
CA SER A 141 -1.39 2.54 -9.63
C SER A 141 -1.70 1.14 -10.15
N ASN A 142 -0.97 0.62 -11.14
CA ASN A 142 -1.17 -0.74 -11.67
C ASN A 142 -0.91 -1.81 -10.61
N ILE A 143 0.06 -1.60 -9.72
CA ILE A 143 0.30 -2.52 -8.59
C ILE A 143 -0.89 -2.48 -7.63
N CYS A 144 -1.38 -1.29 -7.29
CA CYS A 144 -2.55 -1.10 -6.44
C CYS A 144 -3.78 -1.78 -7.05
N SER A 145 -4.05 -1.50 -8.33
CA SER A 145 -5.16 -2.08 -9.09
C SER A 145 -5.07 -3.60 -9.16
N ALA A 146 -3.88 -4.15 -9.41
CA ALA A 146 -3.68 -5.59 -9.39
C ALA A 146 -3.93 -6.20 -8.00
N ILE A 147 -3.54 -5.54 -6.91
CA ILE A 147 -3.81 -6.04 -5.54
C ILE A 147 -5.31 -6.00 -5.25
N ILE A 148 -5.98 -4.89 -5.56
CA ILE A 148 -7.43 -4.73 -5.38
C ILE A 148 -8.16 -5.83 -6.16
N ASN A 149 -7.90 -5.95 -7.47
CA ASN A 149 -8.55 -6.95 -8.33
C ASN A 149 -8.36 -8.39 -7.82
N ARG A 150 -7.15 -8.74 -7.35
CA ARG A 150 -6.87 -10.09 -6.83
C ARG A 150 -7.51 -10.36 -5.48
N TYR A 151 -7.67 -9.34 -4.65
CA TYR A 151 -8.45 -9.48 -3.42
C TYR A 151 -9.93 -9.69 -3.76
N GLN A 152 -10.47 -8.85 -4.65
CA GLN A 152 -11.87 -8.85 -5.04
C GLN A 152 -12.30 -10.11 -5.80
N SER A 153 -11.38 -10.76 -6.52
CA SER A 153 -11.61 -12.06 -7.16
C SER A 153 -11.43 -13.25 -6.21
N GLY A 154 -10.94 -13.04 -4.99
CA GLY A 154 -10.61 -14.09 -4.02
C GLY A 154 -9.24 -14.77 -4.26
N GLU A 155 -8.55 -14.48 -5.36
CA GLU A 155 -7.24 -15.06 -5.68
C GLU A 155 -6.20 -14.79 -4.58
N LEU A 156 -6.20 -13.57 -4.00
CA LEU A 156 -5.26 -13.19 -2.95
C LEU A 156 -5.50 -13.98 -1.65
N LEU A 157 -6.76 -14.26 -1.32
CA LEU A 157 -7.11 -15.07 -0.14
C LEU A 157 -6.73 -16.53 -0.32
N GLN A 158 -6.88 -17.05 -1.55
CA GLN A 158 -6.41 -18.39 -1.89
C GLN A 158 -4.88 -18.48 -1.81
N ALA A 159 -4.17 -17.49 -2.33
CA ALA A 159 -2.70 -17.43 -2.23
C ALA A 159 -2.21 -17.40 -0.77
N TRP A 160 -2.92 -16.69 0.11
CA TRP A 160 -2.67 -16.70 1.55
C TRP A 160 -2.92 -18.08 2.18
N SER A 161 -4.10 -18.67 1.93
CA SER A 161 -4.47 -19.97 2.48
C SER A 161 -3.55 -21.11 2.02
N ASN A 162 -2.95 -20.99 0.83
CA ASN A 162 -2.00 -21.96 0.31
C ASN A 162 -0.58 -21.78 0.86
N LYS A 163 -0.31 -20.75 1.68
CA LYS A 163 1.00 -20.51 2.27
C LYS A 163 1.08 -21.20 3.64
N PRO A 164 1.86 -22.29 3.82
CA PRO A 164 1.91 -23.02 5.08
C PRO A 164 2.39 -22.16 6.25
N ALA A 165 3.31 -21.23 5.98
CA ALA A 165 3.80 -20.27 6.98
C ALA A 165 2.67 -19.38 7.53
N ALA A 166 1.64 -19.07 6.75
CA ALA A 166 0.48 -18.30 7.20
C ALA A 166 -0.51 -19.11 8.06
N GLY A 167 -0.24 -20.41 8.32
CA GLY A 167 -1.14 -21.28 9.07
C GLY A 167 -2.38 -21.70 8.28
N ASN A 168 -2.31 -21.65 6.95
CA ASN A 168 -3.41 -21.95 6.02
C ASN A 168 -4.69 -21.13 6.28
N ARG A 169 -4.56 -19.92 6.81
CA ARG A 169 -5.68 -19.00 7.03
C ARG A 169 -5.41 -17.68 6.32
N ALA A 170 -6.42 -17.18 5.63
CA ALA A 170 -6.37 -15.88 4.99
C ALA A 170 -6.59 -14.73 6.01
N PRO A 171 -6.24 -13.49 5.64
CA PRO A 171 -6.62 -12.30 6.40
C PRO A 171 -8.15 -12.23 6.53
N ILE A 172 -8.61 -11.75 7.69
CA ILE A 172 -10.02 -11.47 7.98
C ILE A 172 -10.51 -10.36 7.05
N ASP A 173 -9.71 -9.30 6.91
CA ASP A 173 -9.99 -8.18 6.03
C ASP A 173 -8.71 -7.54 5.50
N LEU A 174 -8.87 -6.69 4.48
CA LEU A 174 -7.82 -5.89 3.87
C LEU A 174 -8.32 -4.47 3.63
N ASN A 175 -7.65 -3.49 4.24
CA ASN A 175 -7.82 -2.08 3.91
C ASN A 175 -6.71 -1.64 2.96
N VAL A 176 -7.07 -0.91 1.90
CA VAL A 176 -6.14 -0.31 0.96
C VAL A 176 -6.19 1.21 1.09
N GLN A 177 -5.02 1.84 1.14
CA GLN A 177 -4.87 3.26 0.88
C GLN A 177 -4.20 3.41 -0.49
N GLU A 178 -4.96 3.91 -1.45
CA GLU A 178 -4.49 4.12 -2.82
C GLU A 178 -3.43 5.23 -2.91
N PRO A 179 -2.60 5.21 -3.96
CA PRO A 179 -1.68 6.30 -4.25
C PRO A 179 -2.41 7.65 -4.28
N ARG A 180 -1.86 8.66 -3.59
CA ARG A 180 -2.41 10.03 -3.50
C ARG A 180 -3.76 10.14 -2.77
N ASN A 181 -4.30 9.04 -2.23
CA ASN A 181 -5.48 9.08 -1.39
C ASN A 181 -5.07 9.22 0.09
N ALA A 182 -5.78 10.09 0.80
CA ALA A 182 -5.61 10.32 2.22
C ALA A 182 -6.35 9.29 3.10
N SER A 183 -7.34 8.60 2.53
CA SER A 183 -8.22 7.69 3.27
C SER A 183 -7.98 6.25 2.83
N SER A 184 -8.14 5.32 3.77
CA SER A 184 -8.14 3.89 3.49
C SER A 184 -9.57 3.39 3.25
N THR A 185 -9.72 2.46 2.32
CA THR A 185 -10.98 1.81 1.99
C THR A 185 -10.88 0.32 2.29
N LEU A 186 -11.89 -0.22 2.97
CA LEU A 186 -12.05 -1.65 3.20
C LEU A 186 -12.43 -2.33 1.87
N LEU A 187 -11.71 -3.39 1.52
CA LEU A 187 -12.00 -4.18 0.33
C LEU A 187 -12.99 -5.30 0.65
N SER A 188 -13.83 -5.65 -0.34
CA SER A 188 -14.77 -6.77 -0.30
C SER A 188 -14.63 -7.64 -1.54
N ILE A 189 -14.92 -8.95 -1.42
CA ILE A 189 -14.96 -9.88 -2.56
C ILE A 189 -16.22 -9.62 -3.38
N ILE A 190 -16.10 -9.62 -4.71
CA ILE A 190 -17.26 -9.51 -5.61
C ILE A 190 -18.05 -10.81 -5.55
N TYR A 191 -19.31 -10.73 -5.14
CA TYR A 191 -20.23 -11.86 -5.13
C TYR A 191 -21.14 -11.88 -6.36
N ARG A 192 -21.67 -10.71 -6.74
CA ARG A 192 -22.48 -10.56 -7.97
C ARG A 192 -22.28 -9.19 -8.59
N ILE A 193 -22.55 -9.10 -9.90
CA ILE A 193 -22.60 -7.85 -10.65
C ILE A 193 -24.02 -7.70 -11.19
N GLU A 194 -24.58 -6.51 -11.05
CA GLU A 194 -25.95 -6.20 -11.43
C GLU A 194 -25.99 -4.97 -12.35
N LEU A 195 -26.82 -5.05 -13.39
CA LEU A 195 -27.11 -3.92 -14.27
C LEU A 195 -28.23 -3.08 -13.66
N VAL A 196 -27.88 -1.91 -13.13
CA VAL A 196 -28.82 -1.00 -12.46
C VAL A 196 -29.55 -0.13 -13.48
N THR A 197 -28.83 0.39 -14.48
CA THR A 197 -29.41 1.20 -15.55
C THR A 197 -29.11 0.58 -16.90
N SER A 198 -30.16 0.27 -17.66
CA SER A 198 -30.03 -0.17 -19.05
C SER A 198 -29.76 1.01 -19.98
N PRO A 199 -29.03 0.81 -21.09
CA PRO A 199 -28.74 1.89 -22.02
C PRO A 199 -30.01 2.29 -22.76
N LEU A 200 -30.19 3.59 -23.01
CA LEU A 200 -31.31 4.09 -23.81
C LEU A 200 -30.81 5.00 -24.95
N SER A 201 -31.43 4.84 -26.12
CA SER A 201 -31.19 5.69 -27.31
C SER A 201 -29.73 5.72 -27.79
N CYS A 202 -29.04 4.58 -27.75
CA CYS A 202 -27.67 4.49 -28.28
C CYS A 202 -27.68 4.54 -29.81
N ARG A 203 -26.81 5.36 -30.40
CA ARG A 203 -26.53 5.40 -31.83
C ARG A 203 -25.03 5.19 -32.06
N GLU A 204 -24.66 4.63 -33.19
CA GLU A 204 -23.24 4.54 -33.56
C GLU A 204 -22.60 5.93 -33.51
N GLN A 205 -21.38 6.00 -32.96
CA GLN A 205 -20.58 7.24 -32.83
C GLN A 205 -21.23 8.37 -32.01
N SER A 206 -22.26 8.10 -31.21
CA SER A 206 -22.86 9.08 -30.29
C SER A 206 -23.16 8.45 -28.93
N PRO A 207 -22.96 9.19 -27.82
CA PRO A 207 -23.20 8.65 -26.48
C PRO A 207 -24.69 8.33 -26.29
N CYS A 208 -24.98 7.27 -25.53
CA CYS A 208 -26.35 6.95 -25.15
C CYS A 208 -26.95 8.08 -24.31
N SER A 209 -28.26 8.33 -24.43
CA SER A 209 -28.94 9.33 -23.60
C SER A 209 -28.97 8.95 -22.12
N ILE A 210 -28.95 7.64 -21.84
CA ILE A 210 -28.77 7.08 -20.50
C ILE A 210 -27.57 6.12 -20.57
N GLN A 211 -26.57 6.39 -19.74
CA GLN A 211 -25.41 5.53 -19.60
C GLN A 211 -25.78 4.27 -18.81
N THR A 212 -25.22 3.13 -19.23
CA THR A 212 -25.30 1.89 -18.46
C THR A 212 -24.50 1.99 -17.18
N THR A 213 -25.11 1.56 -16.08
CA THR A 213 -24.47 1.47 -14.77
C THR A 213 -24.47 0.02 -14.33
N LEU A 214 -23.27 -0.53 -14.21
CA LEU A 214 -23.03 -1.81 -13.57
C LEU A 214 -22.53 -1.54 -12.15
N VAL A 215 -23.06 -2.29 -11.19
CA VAL A 215 -22.59 -2.25 -9.80
C VAL A 215 -22.20 -3.64 -9.35
N ALA A 216 -21.21 -3.71 -8.47
CA ALA A 216 -20.80 -4.96 -7.85
C ALA A 216 -21.28 -4.99 -6.39
N HIS A 217 -21.81 -6.13 -5.97
CA HIS A 217 -22.23 -6.39 -4.60
C HIS A 217 -21.33 -7.44 -3.96
N ASP A 218 -21.11 -7.30 -2.66
CA ASP A 218 -20.51 -8.36 -1.85
C ASP A 218 -21.56 -9.40 -1.42
N ILE A 219 -21.13 -10.32 -0.56
CA ILE A 219 -21.94 -11.45 -0.10
C ILE A 219 -23.11 -11.02 0.80
N ASP A 220 -22.97 -9.91 1.51
CA ASP A 220 -24.01 -9.35 2.37
C ASP A 220 -25.00 -8.49 1.56
N GLY A 221 -24.68 -8.24 0.28
CA GLY A 221 -25.49 -7.46 -0.64
C GLY A 221 -25.13 -5.98 -0.66
N ASP A 222 -24.07 -5.58 0.06
CA ASP A 222 -23.61 -4.20 0.09
C ASP A 222 -22.87 -3.83 -1.20
N LEU A 223 -22.97 -2.57 -1.59
CA LEU A 223 -22.28 -2.03 -2.77
C LEU A 223 -20.77 -1.95 -2.53
N ILE A 224 -20.01 -2.54 -3.44
CA ILE A 224 -18.56 -2.45 -3.43
C ILE A 224 -18.13 -1.04 -3.84
N LYS A 225 -17.50 -0.34 -2.90
CA LYS A 225 -17.18 1.10 -3.02
C LYS A 225 -16.01 1.42 -3.94
N ILE A 226 -15.16 0.44 -4.20
CA ILE A 226 -13.95 0.60 -5.00
C ILE A 226 -13.84 -0.56 -5.97
N LEU A 227 -13.64 -0.27 -7.25
CA LEU A 227 -13.23 -1.25 -8.25
C LEU A 227 -11.95 -0.69 -8.88
N ALA A 228 -10.96 -1.54 -9.06
CA ALA A 228 -9.70 -1.09 -9.59
C ALA A 228 -9.77 -0.88 -11.10
N SER A 229 -9.35 0.30 -11.57
CA SER A 229 -9.09 0.56 -12.98
C SER A 229 -7.60 0.34 -13.27
N ASN A 230 -7.28 -0.43 -14.31
CA ASN A 230 -5.91 -0.47 -14.86
C ASN A 230 -5.66 0.67 -15.86
N ASP A 231 -6.67 1.49 -16.14
CA ASP A 231 -6.61 2.59 -17.08
C ASP A 231 -6.53 3.90 -16.29
N GLN A 232 -5.33 4.25 -15.82
CA GLN A 232 -4.96 5.66 -15.81
C GLN A 232 -4.25 5.92 -17.15
N PRO A 233 -4.70 6.89 -17.97
CA PRO A 233 -4.07 7.21 -19.25
C PRO A 233 -2.59 7.59 -19.11
#